data_AF-A0A969EIF2-F1
#
_entry.id   AF-A0A969EIF2-F1
#
_cell.length_a   1.000
_cell.length_b   1.000
_cell.length_c   1.000
_cell.angle_alpha   90.00
_cell.angle_beta   90.00
_cell.angle_gamma   90.00
#
_symmetry.space_group_name_H-M   'P 1'
#
loop_
_entity.id
_entity.type
_entity.pdbx_description
1 polymer ?
#
loop_
_entity_poly.entity_id
_entity_poly.type
_entity_poly.pdbx_seq_one_letter_code
_entity_poly.pdbx_strand_id
1 'polypeptide(L)'
;MKNVTPYFILVFIFLMASLPTAVAQEEPVVKPFIRKQKGVGIVAGDSTFSLKFQFRIQNRARYNSVSDSDLSPESFEFRVRRLRLKLEGFVVDPRLTYYVQLSFSRGDMDWRGPDDAVVNSSPNLVRDAMIFYNPTKDLKLGLVRPNFPATVSV
;
A
#
# COMPACT_ATOMS: atom_id res chain seq x y z
N MET A 1 -60.41 7.12 46.34
CA MET A 1 -59.67 7.74 45.21
C MET A 1 -58.25 7.19 45.26
N LYS A 2 -57.79 6.46 44.22
CA LYS A 2 -56.48 5.81 44.23
C LYS A 2 -55.40 6.84 43.86
N ASN A 3 -54.36 6.96 44.68
CA ASN A 3 -53.28 7.95 44.51
C ASN A 3 -52.42 7.58 43.29
N VAL A 4 -52.59 8.31 42.19
CA VAL A 4 -51.88 8.11 40.90
C VAL A 4 -50.51 8.80 40.83
N THR A 5 -50.18 9.61 41.84
CA THR A 5 -48.92 10.34 41.99
C THR A 5 -47.63 9.50 41.91
N PRO A 6 -47.53 8.27 42.44
CA PRO A 6 -46.27 7.51 42.38
C PRO A 6 -45.92 7.01 40.98
N TYR A 7 -46.92 6.80 40.11
CA TYR A 7 -46.69 6.35 38.74
C TYR A 7 -46.08 7.46 37.87
N PHE A 8 -46.47 8.72 38.10
CA PHE A 8 -45.88 9.88 37.43
C PHE A 8 -44.39 10.05 37.76
N ILE A 9 -44.00 9.81 39.01
CA ILE A 9 -42.61 9.90 39.45
C ILE A 9 -41.76 8.80 38.78
N LEU A 10 -42.28 7.58 38.67
CA LEU A 10 -41.58 6.47 38.02
C LEU A 10 -41.39 6.70 36.51
N VAL A 11 -42.40 7.22 35.82
CA VAL A 11 -42.29 7.57 34.38
C VAL A 11 -41.27 8.69 34.17
N PHE A 12 -41.23 9.67 35.06
CA PHE A 12 -40.28 10.78 34.96
C PHE A 12 -38.82 10.32 35.17
N ILE A 13 -38.57 9.42 36.12
CA ILE A 13 -37.23 8.83 36.34
C ILE A 13 -36.81 7.98 35.13
N PHE A 14 -37.73 7.20 34.56
CA PHE A 14 -37.46 6.41 33.37
C PHE A 14 -37.15 7.28 32.14
N LEU A 15 -37.80 8.43 32.01
CA LEU A 15 -37.55 9.41 30.94
C LEU A 15 -36.20 10.14 31.10
N MET A 16 -35.76 10.38 32.34
CA MET A 16 -34.44 10.98 32.59
C MET A 16 -33.30 9.97 32.44
N ALA A 17 -33.55 8.69 32.70
CA ALA A 17 -32.56 7.62 32.54
C ALA A 17 -32.31 7.22 31.07
N SER A 18 -33.19 7.61 30.14
CA SER A 18 -33.05 7.33 28.70
C SER A 18 -32.31 8.42 27.92
N LEU A 19 -31.81 9.47 28.60
CA LEU A 19 -30.95 10.47 27.97
C LEU A 19 -29.64 9.79 27.52
N PRO A 20 -29.35 9.73 26.22
CA PRO A 20 -28.10 9.15 25.74
C PRO A 20 -26.95 10.02 26.24
N THR A 21 -26.07 9.43 27.04
CA THR A 21 -24.76 10.03 27.34
C THR A 21 -23.98 10.06 26.03
N ALA A 22 -23.91 11.23 25.39
CA ALA A 22 -23.06 11.46 24.23
C ALA A 22 -21.60 11.37 24.68
N VAL A 23 -21.04 10.16 24.65
CA VAL A 23 -19.59 9.97 24.72
C VAL A 23 -19.05 10.52 23.41
N ALA A 24 -18.38 11.68 23.47
CA ALA A 24 -17.66 12.23 22.34
C ALA A 24 -16.53 11.24 22.00
N GLN A 25 -16.76 10.42 20.99
CA GLN A 25 -15.75 9.52 20.45
C GLN A 25 -14.79 10.36 19.61
N GLU A 26 -13.59 10.64 20.13
CA GLU A 26 -12.50 11.16 19.30
C GLU A 26 -12.19 10.13 18.22
N GLU A 27 -12.53 10.43 16.98
CA GLU A 27 -12.08 9.61 15.86
C GLU A 27 -10.55 9.69 15.78
N PRO A 28 -9.87 8.54 15.62
CA PRO A 28 -8.43 8.55 15.49
C PRO A 28 -8.04 9.35 14.25
N VAL A 29 -7.08 10.26 14.42
CA VAL A 29 -6.48 11.10 13.36
C VAL A 29 -5.93 10.26 12.19
N VAL A 30 -5.71 8.95 12.40
CA VAL A 30 -5.29 8.01 11.38
C VAL A 30 -6.11 6.71 11.48
N LYS A 31 -6.72 6.30 10.38
CA LYS A 31 -7.46 5.05 10.22
C LYS A 31 -6.57 4.02 9.49
N PRO A 32 -5.92 3.09 10.21
CA PRO A 32 -5.20 2.00 9.55
C PRO A 32 -6.19 1.04 8.90
N PHE A 33 -5.91 0.63 7.67
CA PHE A 33 -6.64 -0.43 6.99
C PHE A 33 -5.69 -1.51 6.49
N ILE A 34 -6.00 -2.76 6.83
CA ILE A 34 -5.29 -3.93 6.35
C ILE A 34 -6.22 -4.63 5.37
N ARG A 35 -5.97 -4.48 4.07
CA ARG A 35 -6.62 -5.34 3.08
C ARG A 35 -5.80 -6.61 2.99
N LYS A 36 -6.34 -7.73 3.48
CA LYS A 36 -5.73 -9.06 3.31
C LYS A 36 -5.28 -9.21 1.85
N GLN A 37 -4.00 -9.55 1.65
CA GLN A 37 -3.31 -9.72 0.36
C GLN A 37 -2.95 -8.47 -0.45
N LYS A 38 -3.24 -7.24 0.01
CA LYS A 38 -2.94 -5.99 -0.73
C LYS A 38 -2.09 -4.98 0.04
N GLY A 39 -1.41 -5.41 1.10
CA GLY A 39 -0.53 -4.57 1.92
C GLY A 39 -1.22 -3.87 3.08
N VAL A 40 -0.46 -3.03 3.78
CA VAL A 40 -0.90 -2.24 4.94
C VAL A 40 -1.03 -0.79 4.50
N GLY A 41 -2.14 -0.14 4.82
CA GLY A 41 -2.31 1.27 4.54
C GLY A 41 -2.84 2.04 5.74
N ILE A 42 -2.62 3.34 5.71
CA ILE A 42 -3.14 4.32 6.65
C ILE A 42 -3.81 5.42 5.83
N VAL A 43 -4.97 5.88 6.29
CA VAL A 43 -5.62 7.09 5.77
C VAL A 43 -5.79 8.02 6.96
N ALA A 44 -5.43 9.29 6.80
CA ALA A 44 -5.73 10.29 7.81
C ALA A 44 -7.26 10.42 7.98
N GLY A 45 -7.74 10.64 9.21
CA GLY A 45 -9.17 10.70 9.53
C GLY A 45 -9.89 11.82 8.77
N ASP A 46 -9.16 12.89 8.46
CA ASP A 46 -9.59 14.03 7.65
C ASP A 46 -9.54 13.77 6.12
N SER A 47 -9.10 12.58 5.68
CA SER A 47 -8.91 12.21 4.27
C SER A 47 -8.02 13.17 3.46
N THR A 48 -7.09 13.88 4.12
CA THR A 48 -6.10 14.74 3.43
C THR A 48 -4.87 13.95 2.97
N PHE A 49 -4.62 12.80 3.60
CA PHE A 49 -3.46 11.98 3.30
C PHE A 49 -3.80 10.49 3.33
N SER A 50 -3.21 9.75 2.39
CA SER A 50 -3.25 8.29 2.38
C SER A 50 -1.88 7.74 2.00
N LEU A 51 -1.49 6.67 2.68
CA LEU A 51 -0.28 5.91 2.40
C LEU A 51 -0.59 4.43 2.50
N LYS A 52 -0.26 3.70 1.44
CA LYS A 52 -0.37 2.25 1.35
C LYS A 52 0.98 1.66 0.99
N PHE A 53 1.45 0.78 1.86
CA PHE A 53 2.71 0.07 1.76
C PHE A 53 2.47 -1.39 1.36
N GLN A 54 3.13 -1.82 0.28
CA GLN A 54 3.06 -3.17 -0.24
C GLN A 54 4.45 -3.73 -0.48
N PHE A 55 4.72 -4.87 0.13
CA PHE A 55 6.00 -5.54 0.01
C PHE A 55 5.86 -6.87 -0.73
N ARG A 56 6.74 -7.11 -1.70
CA ARG A 56 6.75 -8.32 -2.52
C ARG A 56 8.16 -8.91 -2.57
N ILE A 57 8.30 -10.12 -2.02
CA ILE A 57 9.53 -10.93 -2.10
C ILE A 57 9.32 -12.09 -3.09
N GLN A 58 10.34 -12.37 -3.89
CA GLN A 58 10.46 -13.60 -4.67
C GLN A 58 11.83 -14.23 -4.49
N ASN A 59 11.85 -15.41 -3.88
CA ASN A 59 13.05 -16.22 -3.71
C ASN A 59 13.12 -17.26 -4.85
N ARG A 60 14.34 -17.61 -5.24
CA ARG A 60 14.63 -18.67 -6.20
C ARG A 60 15.65 -19.61 -5.59
N ALA A 61 15.28 -20.88 -5.54
CA ALA A 61 16.20 -21.99 -5.34
C ALA A 61 16.37 -22.70 -6.70
N ARG A 62 17.59 -23.01 -7.09
CA ARG A 62 17.90 -23.82 -8.26
C ARG A 62 18.87 -24.92 -7.82
N TYR A 63 18.54 -26.14 -8.21
CA TYR A 63 19.38 -27.31 -8.11
C TYR A 63 19.69 -27.76 -9.53
N ASN A 64 20.96 -27.96 -9.86
CA ASN A 64 21.35 -28.60 -11.12
C ASN A 64 22.07 -29.93 -10.79
N SER A 65 21.69 -31.00 -11.49
CA SER A 65 22.35 -32.30 -11.44
C SER A 65 23.21 -32.50 -12.68
N VAL A 66 24.25 -33.34 -12.54
CA VAL A 66 25.23 -33.61 -13.61
C VAL A 66 24.59 -34.36 -14.80
N SER A 67 23.55 -35.17 -14.56
CA SER A 67 22.82 -35.97 -15.56
C SER A 67 21.39 -36.27 -15.09
N ASP A 68 20.49 -36.64 -15.99
CA ASP A 68 19.16 -37.20 -15.66
C ASP A 68 19.27 -38.55 -14.91
N SER A 69 20.39 -39.28 -15.11
CA SER A 69 20.66 -40.57 -14.49
C SER A 69 21.51 -40.48 -13.21
N ASP A 70 22.17 -39.35 -12.99
CA ASP A 70 23.05 -39.13 -11.83
C ASP A 70 22.57 -37.89 -11.07
N LEU A 71 21.83 -38.15 -10.00
CA LEU A 71 21.26 -37.12 -9.12
C LEU A 71 22.31 -36.43 -8.24
N SER A 72 23.59 -36.68 -8.46
CA SER A 72 24.69 -36.00 -7.76
C SER A 72 24.63 -34.47 -7.97
N PRO A 73 24.81 -33.67 -6.90
CA PRO A 73 24.66 -32.21 -6.97
C PRO A 73 25.81 -31.56 -7.75
N GLU A 74 25.53 -30.98 -8.90
CA GLU A 74 26.50 -30.19 -9.67
C GLU A 74 26.57 -28.75 -9.11
N SER A 75 25.42 -28.15 -8.83
CA SER A 75 25.36 -26.80 -8.24
C SER A 75 24.03 -26.52 -7.52
N PHE A 76 24.13 -25.72 -6.46
CA PHE A 76 23.00 -25.24 -5.67
C PHE A 76 23.02 -23.71 -5.60
N GLU A 77 21.99 -23.04 -6.12
CA GLU A 77 21.83 -21.58 -6.10
C GLU A 77 20.60 -21.22 -5.27
N PHE A 78 20.80 -20.49 -4.17
CA PHE A 78 19.71 -19.86 -3.42
C PHE A 78 19.88 -18.35 -3.44
N ARG A 79 18.89 -17.64 -3.98
CA ARG A 79 18.93 -16.17 -4.05
C ARG A 79 17.56 -15.52 -4.02
N VAL A 80 17.53 -14.28 -3.56
CA VAL A 80 16.36 -13.40 -3.68
C VAL A 80 16.36 -12.77 -5.09
N ARG A 81 15.48 -13.22 -5.98
CA ARG A 81 15.42 -12.76 -7.38
C ARG A 81 14.75 -11.40 -7.53
N ARG A 82 13.70 -11.11 -6.77
CA ARG A 82 12.98 -9.82 -6.80
C ARG A 82 12.58 -9.37 -5.41
N LEU A 83 12.77 -8.10 -5.14
CA LEU A 83 12.40 -7.46 -3.88
C LEU A 83 11.83 -6.08 -4.22
N ARG A 84 10.51 -5.94 -4.10
CA ARG A 84 9.80 -4.71 -4.49
C ARG A 84 9.04 -4.13 -3.34
N LEU A 85 9.21 -2.83 -3.18
CA LEU A 85 8.41 -2.01 -2.30
C LEU A 85 7.55 -1.08 -3.14
N LYS A 86 6.25 -1.09 -2.88
CA LYS A 86 5.25 -0.28 -3.57
C LYS A 86 4.56 0.63 -2.56
N LEU A 87 4.65 1.93 -2.81
CA LEU A 87 4.07 3.01 -2.05
C LEU A 87 2.98 3.64 -2.93
N GLU A 88 1.73 3.58 -2.49
CA GLU A 88 0.58 4.13 -3.21
C GLU A 88 -0.20 5.05 -2.26
N GLY A 89 -0.74 6.15 -2.76
CA GLY A 89 -1.53 7.04 -1.90
C GLY A 89 -1.92 8.34 -2.56
N PHE A 90 -2.37 9.30 -1.74
CA PHE A 90 -2.65 10.67 -2.15
C PHE A 90 -2.17 11.65 -1.08
N VAL A 91 -1.89 12.89 -1.48
CA VAL A 91 -1.36 13.95 -0.60
C VAL A 91 -2.17 15.22 -0.82
N VAL A 92 -2.57 15.87 0.28
CA VAL A 92 -3.43 17.07 0.35
C VAL A 92 -4.87 16.82 -0.13
N ASP A 93 -5.03 16.31 -1.35
CA ASP A 93 -6.32 16.07 -1.99
C ASP A 93 -6.32 14.66 -2.61
N PRO A 94 -7.40 13.86 -2.47
CA PRO A 94 -7.59 12.60 -3.20
C PRO A 94 -7.38 12.67 -4.71
N ARG A 95 -7.46 13.87 -5.32
CA ARG A 95 -7.16 14.12 -6.73
C ARG A 95 -5.68 14.05 -7.07
N LEU A 96 -4.79 14.30 -6.11
CA LEU A 96 -3.34 14.23 -6.28
C LEU A 96 -2.81 12.91 -5.72
N THR A 97 -2.67 11.92 -6.59
CA THR A 97 -2.23 10.58 -6.21
C THR A 97 -0.77 10.34 -6.59
N TYR A 98 -0.07 9.57 -5.78
CA TYR A 98 1.30 9.14 -6.06
C TYR A 98 1.41 7.62 -6.09
N TYR A 99 2.36 7.17 -6.89
CA TYR A 99 2.73 5.77 -7.00
C TYR A 99 4.24 5.67 -7.15
N VAL A 100 4.90 5.07 -6.17
CA VAL A 100 6.35 4.85 -6.18
C VAL A 100 6.63 3.37 -5.97
N GLN A 101 7.40 2.77 -6.87
CA GLN A 101 7.88 1.41 -6.74
C GLN A 101 9.41 1.41 -6.67
N LEU A 102 9.93 0.94 -5.54
CA LEU A 102 11.35 0.71 -5.32
C LEU A 102 11.69 -0.76 -5.52
N SER A 103 12.89 -1.03 -6.02
CA SER A 103 13.41 -2.38 -6.27
C SER A 103 14.83 -2.50 -5.71
N PHE A 104 15.07 -3.55 -4.93
CA PHE A 104 16.32 -3.70 -4.16
C PHE A 104 17.14 -4.93 -4.56
N SER A 105 16.59 -5.86 -5.36
CA SER A 105 17.36 -7.03 -5.82
C SER A 105 18.18 -6.69 -7.06
N ARG A 106 19.41 -7.24 -7.15
CA ARG A 106 20.31 -7.08 -8.31
C ARG A 106 19.61 -7.42 -9.64
N GLY A 107 18.77 -8.46 -9.63
CA GLY A 107 18.01 -8.88 -10.82
C GLY A 107 16.80 -8.00 -11.16
N ASP A 108 16.47 -7.02 -10.32
CA ASP A 108 15.32 -6.12 -10.49
C ASP A 108 15.74 -4.67 -10.75
N MET A 109 17.00 -4.32 -10.46
CA MET A 109 17.64 -3.02 -10.72
C MET A 109 18.29 -2.94 -12.12
N ASP A 110 18.12 -3.96 -12.97
CA ASP A 110 18.84 -4.14 -14.25
C ASP A 110 20.37 -4.00 -14.13
N TRP A 111 20.90 -4.31 -12.94
CA TRP A 111 22.33 -4.29 -12.68
C TRP A 111 23.01 -5.51 -13.30
N ARG A 112 23.79 -5.30 -14.36
CA ARG A 112 24.75 -6.31 -14.86
C ARG A 112 26.10 -6.08 -14.17
N GLY A 113 26.73 -7.18 -13.76
CA GLY A 113 28.05 -7.15 -13.12
C GLY A 113 29.14 -6.63 -14.07
N PRO A 114 30.37 -6.44 -13.56
CA PRO A 114 31.48 -5.86 -14.32
C PRO A 114 32.00 -6.72 -15.47
N ASP A 115 31.49 -7.94 -15.66
CA ASP A 115 32.06 -8.93 -16.59
C ASP A 115 31.60 -8.78 -18.04
N ASP A 116 30.58 -7.96 -18.35
CA ASP A 116 30.19 -7.69 -19.74
C ASP A 116 29.56 -6.29 -19.88
N ALA A 117 30.33 -5.41 -20.53
CA ALA A 117 29.97 -4.12 -21.12
C ALA A 117 29.91 -2.86 -20.23
N VAL A 118 30.65 -1.87 -20.73
CA VAL A 118 30.92 -0.48 -20.31
C VAL A 118 29.67 0.43 -20.17
N VAL A 119 28.43 -0.07 -20.12
CA VAL A 119 27.26 0.79 -20.44
C VAL A 119 26.28 1.05 -19.29
N ASN A 120 26.31 0.38 -18.13
CA ASN A 120 25.48 0.83 -17.00
C ASN A 120 25.95 0.35 -15.62
N SER A 121 26.79 1.15 -14.96
CA SER A 121 27.31 0.89 -13.62
C SER A 121 26.52 1.58 -12.50
N SER A 122 25.22 1.90 -12.72
CA SER A 122 24.38 2.51 -11.70
C SER A 122 23.19 1.61 -11.31
N PRO A 123 23.02 1.23 -10.04
CA PRO A 123 21.89 0.42 -9.61
C PRO A 123 20.60 1.26 -9.65
N ASN A 124 19.63 0.88 -10.46
CA ASN A 124 18.36 1.60 -10.54
C ASN A 124 17.40 1.16 -9.42
N LEU A 125 17.48 1.84 -8.28
CA LEU A 125 16.63 1.58 -7.11
C LEU A 125 15.16 1.96 -7.32
N VAL A 126 14.90 2.99 -8.12
CA VAL A 126 13.54 3.47 -8.40
C VAL A 126 13.05 2.80 -9.67
N ARG A 127 12.16 1.82 -9.53
CA ARG A 127 11.62 1.09 -10.69
C ARG A 127 10.57 1.93 -11.41
N ASP A 128 9.57 2.37 -10.67
CA ASP A 128 8.49 3.22 -11.19
C ASP A 128 8.29 4.41 -10.25
N ALA A 129 8.03 5.58 -10.82
CA ALA A 129 7.55 6.74 -10.10
C ALA A 129 6.52 7.43 -10.97
N MET A 130 5.33 7.65 -10.41
CA MET A 130 4.21 8.27 -11.09
C MET A 130 3.50 9.21 -10.13
N ILE A 131 3.11 10.37 -10.64
CA ILE A 131 2.26 11.33 -9.95
C ILE A 131 1.10 11.61 -10.88
N PHE A 132 -0.13 11.48 -10.37
CA PHE A 132 -1.34 11.80 -11.13
C PHE A 132 -2.11 12.91 -10.44
N TYR A 133 -2.62 13.84 -11.24
CA TYR A 133 -3.50 14.91 -10.83
C TYR A 133 -4.79 14.86 -11.65
N ASN A 134 -5.92 14.74 -10.98
CA ASN A 134 -7.25 14.64 -11.60
C ASN A 134 -8.10 15.87 -11.23
N PRO A 135 -7.99 17.00 -11.96
CA PRO A 135 -8.73 18.21 -11.63
C PRO A 135 -10.26 18.04 -11.77
N THR A 136 -10.70 17.27 -12.78
CA THR A 136 -12.09 16.90 -13.05
C THR A 136 -12.21 15.37 -13.17
N LYS A 137 -13.44 14.85 -13.18
CA LYS A 137 -13.67 13.39 -13.32
C LYS A 137 -13.20 12.84 -14.66
N ASP A 138 -13.18 13.70 -15.68
CA ASP A 138 -12.90 13.34 -17.07
C ASP A 138 -11.48 13.73 -17.52
N LEU A 139 -10.67 14.39 -16.65
CA LEU A 139 -9.31 14.77 -16.99
C LEU A 139 -8.33 14.16 -15.99
N LYS A 140 -7.39 13.35 -16.51
CA LYS A 140 -6.31 12.74 -15.72
C LYS A 140 -4.96 13.13 -16.29
N LEU A 141 -4.24 13.95 -15.55
CA LEU A 141 -2.87 14.35 -15.88
C LEU A 141 -1.89 13.47 -15.09
N GLY A 142 -0.86 12.94 -15.74
CA GLY A 142 0.09 12.04 -15.11
C GLY A 142 1.53 12.32 -15.54
N LEU A 143 2.42 12.50 -14.57
CA LEU A 143 3.86 12.50 -14.81
C LEU A 143 4.40 11.13 -14.42
N VAL A 144 5.02 10.44 -15.39
CA VAL A 144 5.60 9.10 -15.18
C VAL A 144 7.07 9.10 -15.61
N ARG A 145 7.90 8.31 -14.94
CA ARG A 145 9.29 8.07 -15.37
C ARG A 145 9.28 7.45 -16.80
N PRO A 146 10.11 7.94 -17.75
CA PRO A 146 10.01 7.63 -19.18
C PRO A 146 10.29 6.18 -19.61
N ASN A 147 10.60 5.26 -18.70
CA ASN A 147 10.77 3.84 -19.04
C ASN A 147 9.44 3.07 -19.21
N PHE A 148 8.30 3.72 -19.02
CA PHE A 148 6.97 3.18 -19.32
C PHE A 148 6.17 4.20 -20.13
N PRO A 149 5.32 3.77 -21.09
CA PRO A 149 4.60 4.68 -21.96
C PRO A 149 3.79 5.67 -21.11
N ALA A 150 4.03 6.95 -21.35
CA ALA A 150 3.22 8.03 -20.81
C ALA A 150 1.81 7.90 -21.37
N THR A 151 0.94 7.17 -20.68
CA THR A 151 -0.47 7.11 -21.02
C THR A 151 -1.12 8.40 -20.53
N VAL A 152 -1.23 9.37 -21.42
CA VAL A 152 -2.23 10.44 -21.31
C VAL A 152 -3.56 9.80 -21.71
N SER A 153 -4.36 9.40 -20.74
CA SER A 153 -5.76 9.02 -20.98
C SER A 153 -6.58 10.30 -20.90
N VAL A 154 -7.00 10.79 -22.06
CA VAL A 154 -8.08 11.78 -22.20
C VAL A 154 -9.41 11.08 -21.97
#